data_AF-A0A939JP03-F1
#
_entry.id   AF-A0A939JP03-F1
#
_cell.length_a   1.000
_cell.length_b   1.000
_cell.length_c   1.000
_cell.angle_alpha   90.00
_cell.angle_beta   90.00
_cell.angle_gamma   90.00
#
_symmetry.space_group_name_H-M   'P 1'
#
loop_
_entity.id
_entity.type
_entity.pdbx_description
1 polymer ?
#
loop_
_entity_poly.entity_id
_entity_poly.type
_entity_poly.pdbx_seq_one_letter_code
_entity_poly.pdbx_strand_id
1 'polypeptide(L)'
;MTTTTKPSAIGQPLDRVDGRPKVTGGAHYSTEIPLPDTAYAYVVGSRIAAGRVTGIDTSAATAEEGVLAVLTHENLPRIAEQPPLVPSLAGKAAPGQTYFPMQD
;
A
#
# COMPACT_ATOMS: atom_id res chain seq x y z
N MET A 1 -44.23 -32.03 4.41
CA MET A 1 -43.24 -31.02 4.00
C MET A 1 -41.91 -31.41 4.63
N THR A 2 -41.00 -31.97 3.84
CA THR A 2 -39.70 -32.45 4.34
C THR A 2 -38.66 -31.38 4.02
N THR A 3 -38.17 -30.68 5.04
CA THR A 3 -37.14 -29.66 4.91
C THR A 3 -35.78 -30.36 4.75
N THR A 4 -35.23 -30.33 3.54
CA THR A 4 -33.87 -30.83 3.28
C THR A 4 -32.85 -29.86 3.88
N THR A 5 -32.24 -30.25 4.99
CA THR A 5 -31.11 -29.51 5.59
C THR A 5 -29.89 -29.60 4.68
N LYS A 6 -29.41 -28.45 4.19
CA LYS A 6 -28.19 -28.38 3.38
C LYS A 6 -26.99 -28.87 4.22
N PRO A 7 -26.12 -29.74 3.69
CA PRO A 7 -24.96 -30.21 4.45
C PRO A 7 -24.04 -29.05 4.86
N SER A 8 -23.43 -29.17 6.05
CA SER A 8 -22.48 -28.20 6.58
C SER A 8 -21.25 -28.08 5.69
N ALA A 9 -20.81 -26.85 5.42
CA ALA A 9 -19.62 -26.58 4.61
C ALA A 9 -18.30 -26.83 5.37
N ILE A 10 -18.35 -26.94 6.71
CA ILE A 10 -17.16 -27.10 7.54
C ILE A 10 -16.56 -28.50 7.31
N GLY A 11 -15.26 -28.56 7.03
CA GLY A 11 -14.50 -29.80 6.85
C GLY A 11 -14.66 -30.47 5.49
N GLN A 12 -15.40 -29.87 4.56
CA GLN A 12 -15.55 -30.40 3.20
C GLN A 12 -14.41 -29.88 2.28
N PRO A 13 -13.87 -30.71 1.37
CA PRO A 13 -12.82 -30.33 0.42
C PRO A 13 -13.42 -29.53 -0.74
N LEU A 14 -13.97 -28.35 -0.45
CA LEU A 14 -14.61 -27.51 -1.46
C LEU A 14 -13.57 -26.77 -2.29
N ASP A 15 -13.81 -26.70 -3.60
CA ASP A 15 -13.04 -25.82 -4.47
C ASP A 15 -13.22 -24.35 -4.05
N ARG A 16 -12.12 -23.61 -4.09
CA ARG A 16 -12.16 -22.19 -3.80
C ARG A 16 -12.81 -21.43 -4.96
N VAL A 17 -13.63 -20.44 -4.62
CA VAL A 17 -14.31 -19.58 -5.62
C VAL A 17 -13.30 -18.87 -6.55
N ASP A 18 -12.12 -18.55 -6.02
CA ASP A 18 -11.02 -17.89 -6.72
C ASP A 18 -9.99 -18.87 -7.32
N GLY A 19 -10.18 -20.17 -7.16
CA GLY A 19 -9.19 -21.19 -7.55
C GLY A 19 -8.97 -21.25 -9.05
N ARG A 20 -10.04 -21.53 -9.83
CA ARG A 20 -10.00 -21.62 -11.30
C ARG A 20 -9.35 -20.39 -11.95
N PRO A 21 -9.78 -19.14 -11.70
CA PRO A 21 -9.18 -17.98 -12.37
C PRO A 21 -7.68 -17.81 -12.01
N LYS A 22 -7.27 -18.12 -10.78
CA LYS A 22 -5.84 -18.06 -10.38
C LYS A 22 -4.97 -19.08 -11.11
N VAL A 23 -5.43 -20.32 -11.27
CA VAL A 23 -4.63 -21.40 -11.89
C VAL A 23 -4.68 -21.40 -13.42
N THR A 24 -5.58 -20.62 -14.01
CA THR A 24 -5.73 -20.50 -15.47
C THR A 24 -5.20 -19.18 -16.03
N GLY A 25 -4.74 -18.26 -15.18
CA GLY A 25 -4.35 -16.91 -15.59
C GLY A 25 -5.54 -15.98 -15.90
N GLY A 26 -6.76 -16.36 -15.51
CA GLY A 26 -7.96 -15.52 -15.66
C GLY A 26 -8.20 -14.56 -14.50
N ALA A 27 -7.38 -14.61 -13.44
CA ALA A 27 -7.45 -13.67 -12.33
C ALA A 27 -6.63 -12.42 -12.66
N HIS A 28 -7.26 -11.25 -12.61
CA HIS A 28 -6.56 -9.98 -12.76
C HIS A 28 -6.04 -9.46 -11.42
N TYR A 29 -4.76 -9.10 -11.41
CA TYR A 29 -4.09 -8.46 -10.28
C TYR A 29 -3.98 -6.96 -10.51
N SER A 30 -3.65 -6.20 -9.46
CA SER A 30 -3.64 -4.73 -9.49
C SER A 30 -2.82 -4.13 -10.64
N THR A 31 -1.74 -4.78 -11.04
CA THR A 31 -0.85 -4.33 -12.13
C THR A 31 -1.41 -4.57 -13.53
N GLU A 32 -2.45 -5.38 -13.66
CA GLU A 32 -3.05 -5.76 -14.95
C GLU A 32 -4.30 -4.93 -15.29
N ILE A 33 -4.70 -4.02 -14.41
CA ILE A 33 -5.84 -3.14 -14.61
C ILE A 33 -5.33 -1.90 -15.37
N PRO A 34 -5.61 -1.74 -16.68
CA PRO A 34 -5.21 -0.54 -17.40
C PRO A 34 -6.07 0.64 -16.94
N LEU A 35 -5.42 1.76 -16.61
CA LEU A 35 -6.09 3.02 -16.31
C LEU A 35 -5.62 4.09 -17.32
N PRO A 36 -6.53 4.96 -17.80
CA PRO A 36 -6.12 6.11 -18.60
C PRO A 36 -5.18 7.01 -17.79
N ASP A 37 -4.22 7.65 -18.47
CA ASP A 37 -3.30 8.63 -17.89
C ASP A 37 -2.51 8.12 -16.67
N THR A 38 -2.15 6.82 -16.68
CA THR A 38 -1.38 6.19 -15.59
C THR A 38 0.04 6.74 -15.51
N ALA A 39 0.38 7.34 -14.37
CA ALA A 39 1.76 7.63 -13.99
C ALA A 39 2.41 6.44 -13.29
N TYR A 40 3.71 6.26 -13.49
CA TYR A 40 4.52 5.26 -12.80
C TYR A 40 5.37 5.92 -11.71
N ALA A 41 5.53 5.23 -10.57
CA ALA A 41 6.33 5.70 -9.46
C ALA A 41 7.42 4.68 -9.10
N TYR A 42 8.55 5.19 -8.62
CA TYR A 42 9.65 4.38 -8.13
C TYR A 42 10.12 4.90 -6.77
N VAL A 43 10.37 3.99 -5.82
CA VAL A 43 10.83 4.34 -4.47
C VAL A 43 12.35 4.29 -4.41
N VAL A 44 12.97 5.43 -4.09
CA VAL A 44 14.41 5.51 -3.83
C VAL A 44 14.67 5.21 -2.35
N GLY A 45 15.11 3.99 -2.06
CA GLY A 45 15.41 3.52 -0.71
C GLY A 45 16.82 3.84 -0.21
N SER A 46 17.01 3.79 1.11
CA SER A 46 18.34 3.87 1.74
C SER A 46 19.25 2.72 1.29
N ARG A 47 20.53 3.02 1.06
CA ARG A 47 21.57 2.02 0.76
C ARG A 47 22.34 1.56 2.01
N ILE A 48 22.01 2.11 3.18
CA ILE A 48 22.62 1.79 4.46
C ILE A 48 21.55 1.40 5.48
N ALA A 49 21.93 0.58 6.46
CA ALA A 49 21.01 0.09 7.48
C ALA A 49 20.50 1.20 8.43
N ALA A 50 21.36 2.17 8.76
CA ALA A 50 21.02 3.29 9.63
C ALA A 50 21.86 4.52 9.29
N GLY A 51 21.24 5.69 9.30
CA GLY A 51 21.90 6.97 9.06
C GLY A 51 20.92 8.13 9.17
N ARG A 52 21.41 9.35 8.94
CA ARG A 52 20.60 10.58 8.93
C ARG A 52 20.67 11.20 7.54
N VAL A 53 19.52 11.61 7.00
CA VAL A 53 19.48 12.41 5.77
C VAL A 53 20.04 13.79 6.09
N THR A 54 21.14 14.17 5.44
CA THR A 54 21.75 15.50 5.55
C THR A 54 21.36 16.42 4.38
N GLY A 55 20.83 15.85 3.31
CA GLY A 55 20.33 16.57 2.14
C GLY A 55 19.77 15.59 1.10
N ILE A 56 18.95 16.13 0.19
CA ILE A 56 18.38 15.42 -0.94
C ILE A 56 18.59 16.30 -2.18
N ASP A 57 19.34 15.80 -3.17
CA ASP A 57 19.48 16.46 -4.46
C ASP A 57 18.61 15.76 -5.51
N THR A 58 17.60 16.47 -5.99
CA THR A 58 16.64 15.99 -6.99
C THR A 58 16.87 16.59 -8.38
N SER A 59 17.90 17.43 -8.55
CA SER A 59 18.09 18.26 -9.74
C SER A 59 18.19 17.44 -11.03
N ALA A 60 19.04 16.40 -11.03
CA ALA A 60 19.22 15.52 -12.18
C ALA A 60 17.90 14.81 -12.54
N ALA A 61 17.23 14.19 -11.57
CA ALA A 61 15.99 13.47 -11.82
C ALA A 61 14.85 14.38 -12.31
N THR A 62 14.76 15.61 -11.78
CA THR A 62 13.72 16.56 -12.18
C THR A 62 13.94 17.13 -13.58
N ALA A 63 15.18 17.10 -14.09
CA ALA A 63 15.51 17.59 -15.42
C ALA A 63 15.24 16.56 -16.54
N GLU A 64 14.99 15.30 -16.21
CA GLU A 64 14.76 14.24 -17.19
C GLU A 64 13.38 14.34 -17.85
N GLU A 65 13.35 14.05 -19.15
CA GLU A 65 12.10 14.03 -19.92
C GLU A 65 11.17 12.92 -19.40
N GLY A 66 9.90 13.26 -19.19
CA GLY A 66 8.88 12.32 -18.71
C GLY A 66 8.77 12.19 -17.18
N VAL A 67 9.68 12.81 -16.41
CA VAL A 67 9.53 12.88 -14.95
C VAL A 67 8.47 13.92 -14.61
N LEU A 68 7.39 13.47 -13.95
CA LEU A 68 6.28 14.35 -13.55
C LEU A 68 6.56 15.09 -12.24
N ALA A 69 7.20 14.41 -11.29
CA ALA A 69 7.56 14.97 -9.98
C ALA A 69 8.60 14.09 -9.28
N VAL A 70 9.42 14.72 -8.42
CA VAL A 70 10.23 14.02 -7.41
C VAL A 70 9.68 14.41 -6.04
N LEU A 71 9.10 13.42 -5.34
CA LEU A 71 8.45 13.66 -4.06
C LEU A 71 9.38 13.34 -2.89
N THR A 72 9.54 14.30 -1.98
CA THR A 72 10.32 14.20 -0.75
C THR A 72 9.44 14.59 0.44
N HIS A 73 9.95 14.47 1.66
CA HIS A 73 9.23 14.98 2.83
C HIS A 73 8.96 16.49 2.78
N GLU A 74 9.68 17.24 1.93
CA GLU A 74 9.58 18.69 1.82
C GLU A 74 8.41 19.16 0.94
N ASN A 75 7.99 18.35 -0.03
CA ASN A 75 6.99 18.74 -1.04
C ASN A 75 5.80 17.78 -1.17
N LEU A 76 5.82 16.64 -0.48
CA LEU A 76 4.72 15.68 -0.50
C LEU A 76 3.47 16.31 0.17
N PRO A 77 2.28 16.21 -0.46
CA PRO A 77 1.04 16.67 0.16
C PRO A 77 0.81 16.05 1.54
N ARG A 78 0.32 16.86 2.48
CA ARG A 78 -0.10 16.37 3.80
C ARG A 78 -1.29 15.42 3.64
N ILE A 79 -1.29 14.34 4.41
CA ILE A 79 -2.40 13.39 4.43
C ILE A 79 -3.62 14.09 5.06
N ALA A 80 -4.74 14.14 4.32
CA ALA A 80 -5.93 14.90 4.70
C ALA A 80 -6.60 14.39 5.98
N GLU A 81 -6.58 13.08 6.23
CA GLU A 81 -7.11 12.45 7.44
C GLU A 81 -6.03 11.57 8.06
N GLN A 82 -5.40 12.08 9.12
CA GLN A 82 -4.60 11.23 9.98
C GLN A 82 -5.57 10.41 10.86
N PRO A 83 -5.61 9.07 10.75
CA PRO A 83 -6.53 8.26 11.53
C PRO A 83 -6.29 8.54 13.02
N PRO A 84 -7.36 8.60 13.84
CA PRO A 84 -7.23 8.94 15.25
C PRO A 84 -6.34 7.91 15.94
N LEU A 85 -5.25 8.41 16.51
CA LEU A 85 -4.15 7.62 17.07
C LEU A 85 -4.45 7.02 18.44
N VAL A 86 -5.73 6.96 18.83
CA VAL A 86 -6.19 6.33 20.08
C VAL A 86 -5.67 4.88 20.09
N PRO A 87 -4.79 4.53 21.05
CA PRO A 87 -4.79 4.98 22.44
C PRO A 87 -3.80 6.09 22.85
N SER A 88 -3.02 6.71 21.94
CA SER A 88 -1.89 7.58 22.30
C SER A 88 -2.27 8.87 23.04
N LEU A 89 -3.46 9.43 22.79
CA LEU A 89 -3.97 10.63 23.48
C LEU A 89 -4.44 10.38 24.92
N ALA A 90 -4.63 9.11 25.31
CA ALA A 90 -5.07 8.72 26.65
C ALA A 90 -3.89 8.37 27.59
N GLY A 91 -2.66 8.74 27.22
CA GLY A 91 -1.45 8.46 28.00
C GLY A 91 -1.07 6.99 28.08
N LYS A 92 -1.67 6.13 27.24
CA LYS A 92 -1.31 4.72 27.07
C LYS A 92 -0.49 4.57 25.81
N ALA A 93 0.59 3.79 25.86
CA ALA A 93 1.36 3.48 24.66
C ALA A 93 0.43 2.80 23.64
N ALA A 94 0.22 3.45 22.49
CA ALA A 94 -0.25 2.73 21.31
C ALA A 94 0.81 1.66 21.00
N PRO A 95 0.44 0.37 20.89
CA PRO A 95 1.41 -0.63 20.45
C PRO A 95 1.83 -0.31 19.01
N GLY A 96 3.03 0.26 18.85
CA GLY A 96 3.63 0.62 17.55
C GLY A 96 4.14 2.07 17.49
N GLN A 97 5.11 2.33 16.62
CA GLN A 97 5.47 3.72 16.28
C GLN A 97 4.32 4.36 15.52
N THR A 98 3.80 5.46 16.09
CA THR A 98 2.86 6.33 15.40
C THR A 98 3.64 7.38 14.62
N TYR A 99 4.38 6.92 13.61
CA TYR A 99 5.15 7.78 12.72
C TYR A 99 4.59 7.64 11.31
N PHE A 100 4.03 8.73 10.80
CA PHE A 100 3.71 8.83 9.38
C PHE A 100 4.96 9.39 8.68
N PRO A 101 5.69 8.57 7.91
CA PRO A 101 6.88 9.03 7.21
C PRO A 101 6.56 10.14 6.22
N MET A 102 7.53 11.01 5.97
CA MET A 102 7.42 12.11 5.01
C MET A 102 6.29 13.12 5.34
N GLN A 103 5.99 13.30 6.63
CA GLN A 103 5.03 14.27 7.16
C GLN A 103 5.67 15.28 8.13
N ASP A 104 7.00 15.32 8.21
CA ASP A 104 7.79 16.31 8.95
C ASP A 104 7.90 17.66 8.23
#